data_AF-A0A401KYJ0-F1
#
_entry.id   AF-A0A401KYJ0-F1
#
_cell.length_a   1.000
_cell.length_b   1.000
_cell.length_c   1.000
_cell.angle_alpha   90.00
_cell.angle_beta   90.00
_cell.angle_gamma   90.00
#
_symmetry.space_group_name_H-M   'P 1'
#
loop_
_entity.id
_entity.type
_entity.pdbx_description
1 polymer ?
#
loop_
_entity_poly.entity_id
_entity_poly.type
_entity_poly.pdbx_seq_one_letter_code
_entity_poly.pdbx_strand_id
1 'polypeptide(L)'
;MAPKYASAGVFKDRRCARSSFHPHNLISPLSIPPAIKAMNYLFFLFLGLFQLACAARSGTYDAGWPVGDATWKQTDSDFEKETGISQYKLFDIDGLIYKYQLDIVVSEVQGTFGSTYYFIDATDRYSLTVFLPGVHTVSYNSDDPYILSVKVVEG
;
A
#
# COMPACT_ATOMS: atom_id res chain seq x y z
N MET A 1 -15.16 -20.77 44.41
CA MET A 1 -15.78 -19.51 44.87
C MET A 1 -16.06 -18.66 43.64
N ALA A 2 -17.31 -18.62 43.20
CA ALA A 2 -17.87 -17.60 42.31
C ALA A 2 -18.94 -16.86 43.13
N PRO A 3 -19.33 -15.61 42.79
CA PRO A 3 -20.37 -15.36 41.77
C PRO A 3 -20.00 -14.21 40.80
N LYS A 4 -20.37 -14.26 39.51
CA LYS A 4 -21.67 -13.93 38.85
C LYS A 4 -22.10 -12.46 38.96
N TYR A 5 -22.19 -11.79 37.80
CA TYR A 5 -23.37 -11.11 37.20
C TYR A 5 -23.05 -10.99 35.68
N ALA A 6 -23.71 -11.54 34.66
CA ALA A 6 -25.08 -11.93 34.32
C ALA A 6 -26.09 -10.78 34.12
N SER A 7 -26.62 -10.71 32.87
CA SER A 7 -27.97 -10.25 32.44
C SER A 7 -27.95 -9.00 31.53
N ALA A 8 -28.74 -8.83 30.47
CA ALA A 8 -29.53 -9.70 29.59
C ALA A 8 -30.18 -8.83 28.49
N GLY A 9 -30.62 -9.48 27.41
CA GLY A 9 -31.67 -8.99 26.50
C GLY A 9 -31.13 -8.25 25.27
N VAL A 10 -31.67 -8.44 24.06
CA VAL A 10 -33.01 -8.90 23.71
C VAL A 10 -32.97 -9.66 22.39
N PHE A 11 -33.44 -10.90 22.47
CA PHE A 11 -33.90 -11.77 21.40
C PHE A 11 -35.11 -11.14 20.70
N LYS A 12 -35.11 -11.09 19.36
CA LYS A 12 -36.32 -10.80 18.59
C LYS A 12 -36.51 -11.84 17.50
N ASP A 13 -37.04 -12.98 17.94
CA ASP A 13 -37.77 -13.93 17.10
C ASP A 13 -39.09 -13.29 16.66
N ARG A 14 -39.34 -13.25 15.36
CA ARG A 14 -40.70 -13.16 14.81
C ARG A 14 -40.86 -14.21 13.72
N ARG A 15 -41.44 -15.32 14.13
CA ARG A 15 -42.06 -16.33 13.28
C ARG A 15 -43.26 -15.78 12.49
N CYS A 16 -43.41 -16.35 11.29
CA CYS A 16 -44.63 -16.63 10.54
C CYS A 16 -45.43 -15.48 9.91
N ALA A 17 -45.36 -15.40 8.57
CA ALA A 17 -46.55 -15.50 7.73
C ALA A 17 -46.17 -16.06 6.34
N ARG A 18 -46.59 -17.30 6.08
CA ARG A 18 -46.63 -17.92 4.76
C ARG A 18 -47.86 -17.35 4.06
N SER A 19 -47.68 -16.60 2.98
CA SER A 19 -48.77 -16.23 2.06
C SER A 19 -48.38 -16.70 0.68
N SER A 20 -49.00 -17.81 0.26
CA SER A 20 -49.07 -18.25 -1.12
C SER A 20 -49.98 -17.29 -1.88
N PHE A 21 -49.44 -16.58 -2.87
CA PHE A 21 -50.25 -15.88 -3.85
C PHE A 21 -49.78 -16.28 -5.26
N HIS A 22 -50.60 -17.06 -5.94
CA HIS A 22 -50.57 -17.17 -7.39
C HIS A 22 -51.25 -15.94 -7.99
N PRO A 23 -50.66 -15.37 -9.04
CA PRO A 23 -51.47 -14.84 -10.13
C PRO A 23 -51.07 -15.47 -11.46
N HIS A 24 -52.01 -16.21 -12.04
CA HIS A 24 -52.10 -16.33 -13.50
C HIS A 24 -52.55 -14.97 -14.04
N ASN A 25 -51.74 -14.37 -14.92
CA ASN A 25 -52.16 -13.90 -16.26
C ASN A 25 -51.21 -12.81 -16.81
N LEU A 26 -50.51 -13.20 -17.89
CA LEU A 26 -50.30 -12.48 -19.15
C LEU A 26 -50.39 -10.94 -19.11
N ILE A 27 -49.23 -10.28 -19.13
CA ILE A 27 -49.07 -8.93 -19.69
C ILE A 27 -47.79 -8.95 -20.56
N SER A 28 -47.96 -8.44 -21.78
CA SER A 28 -47.06 -8.39 -22.94
C SER A 28 -45.64 -7.89 -22.67
N PRO A 29 -44.65 -8.21 -23.53
CA PRO A 29 -43.28 -7.70 -23.39
C PRO A 29 -43.27 -6.19 -23.62
N LEU A 30 -43.14 -5.43 -22.53
CA LEU A 30 -42.87 -4.00 -22.57
C LEU A 30 -41.49 -3.80 -23.23
N SER A 31 -41.47 -3.18 -24.40
CA SER A 31 -40.24 -2.83 -25.08
C SER A 31 -39.46 -1.84 -24.20
N ILE A 32 -38.30 -2.28 -23.74
CA ILE A 32 -37.36 -1.43 -23.01
C ILE A 32 -36.82 -0.42 -24.04
N PRO A 33 -36.98 0.90 -23.82
CA PRO A 33 -36.45 1.88 -24.76
C PRO A 33 -34.91 1.78 -24.81
N PRO A 34 -34.28 1.87 -26.00
CA PRO A 34 -32.85 1.65 -26.20
C PRO A 34 -31.94 2.66 -25.47
N ALA A 35 -32.49 3.75 -24.94
CA ALA A 35 -31.75 4.80 -24.23
C ALA A 35 -31.20 4.38 -22.85
N ILE A 36 -31.76 3.35 -22.21
CA ILE A 36 -31.32 2.91 -20.87
C ILE A 36 -30.06 2.03 -20.96
N LYS A 37 -29.79 1.40 -22.12
CA LYS A 37 -28.60 0.56 -22.31
C LYS A 37 -27.32 1.39 -22.44
N ALA A 38 -27.37 2.53 -23.14
CA ALA A 38 -26.18 3.36 -23.40
C ALA A 38 -25.63 4.05 -22.14
N MET A 39 -26.51 4.49 -21.24
CA MET A 39 -26.12 5.13 -19.98
C MET A 39 -25.44 4.15 -19.00
N ASN A 40 -25.74 2.86 -19.13
CA ASN A 40 -25.14 1.81 -18.31
C ASN A 40 -23.71 1.47 -18.78
N TYR A 41 -23.47 1.37 -20.10
CA TYR A 41 -22.13 1.08 -20.63
C TYR A 41 -21.14 2.24 -20.40
N LEU A 42 -21.58 3.49 -20.51
CA LEU A 42 -20.73 4.64 -20.21
C LEU A 42 -20.33 4.67 -18.72
N PHE A 43 -21.25 4.34 -17.83
CA PHE A 43 -20.99 4.24 -16.39
C PHE A 43 -20.01 3.11 -16.03
N PHE A 44 -20.12 1.94 -16.67
CA PHE A 44 -19.13 0.85 -16.50
C PHE A 44 -17.77 1.17 -17.12
N LEU A 45 -17.72 1.96 -18.20
CA LEU A 45 -16.46 2.41 -18.82
C LEU A 45 -15.77 3.47 -17.94
N PHE A 46 -16.53 4.36 -17.31
CA PHE A 46 -16.02 5.28 -16.28
C PHE A 46 -15.55 4.55 -15.02
N LEU A 47 -16.27 3.53 -14.52
CA LEU A 47 -15.80 2.70 -13.41
C LEU A 47 -14.52 1.92 -13.74
N GLY A 48 -14.41 1.37 -14.95
CA GLY A 48 -13.19 0.69 -15.42
C GLY A 48 -11.98 1.63 -15.51
N LEU A 49 -12.18 2.86 -16.00
CA LEU A 49 -11.14 3.91 -16.00
C LEU A 49 -10.82 4.43 -14.60
N PHE A 50 -11.80 4.51 -13.70
CA PHE A 50 -11.60 4.92 -12.31
C PHE A 50 -10.82 3.87 -11.51
N GLN A 51 -10.97 2.58 -11.82
CA GLN A 51 -10.14 1.51 -11.25
C GLN A 51 -8.74 1.44 -11.87
N LEU A 52 -8.58 1.79 -13.16
CA LEU A 52 -7.24 1.99 -13.76
C LEU A 52 -6.49 3.18 -13.14
N ALA A 53 -7.22 4.12 -12.53
CA ALA A 53 -6.70 5.21 -11.72
C ALA A 53 -6.57 4.86 -10.23
N CYS A 54 -6.37 3.58 -9.87
CA CYS A 54 -5.45 3.28 -8.77
C CYS A 54 -4.07 3.79 -9.20
N ALA A 55 -3.87 5.11 -9.13
CA ALA A 55 -2.58 5.72 -9.35
C ALA A 55 -1.63 5.09 -8.35
N ALA A 56 -0.50 4.55 -8.83
CA ALA A 56 0.61 4.16 -7.97
C ALA A 56 0.88 5.32 -7.00
N ARG A 57 0.51 5.15 -5.72
CA ARG A 57 0.74 6.18 -4.73
C ARG A 57 2.25 6.33 -4.59
N SER A 58 2.69 7.58 -4.52
CA SER A 58 4.10 7.86 -4.26
C SER A 58 4.21 9.04 -3.31
N GLY A 59 5.25 9.00 -2.49
CA GLY A 59 5.57 10.03 -1.51
C GLY A 59 7.08 10.19 -1.40
N THR A 60 7.52 11.39 -1.06
CA THR A 60 8.92 11.69 -0.74
C THR A 60 8.99 12.09 0.73
N TYR A 61 9.90 11.46 1.45
CA TYR A 61 10.02 11.56 2.90
C TYR A 61 11.44 11.95 3.27
N ASP A 62 11.58 12.92 4.17
CA ASP A 62 12.89 13.36 4.67
C ASP A 62 13.52 12.23 5.49
N ALA A 63 14.76 11.90 5.14
CA ALA A 63 15.47 10.76 5.74
C ALA A 63 16.58 11.26 6.67
N GLY A 64 17.47 12.09 6.15
CA GLY A 64 18.59 12.63 6.89
C GLY A 64 19.56 11.56 7.39
N TRP A 65 19.94 10.62 6.53
CA TRP A 65 20.77 9.46 6.91
C TRP A 65 22.24 9.72 6.59
N PRO A 66 23.10 9.95 7.60
CA PRO A 66 24.53 10.11 7.39
C PRO A 66 25.21 8.76 7.19
N VAL A 67 26.35 8.79 6.48
CA VAL A 67 27.30 7.67 6.52
C VAL A 67 27.84 7.52 7.93
N GLY A 68 27.76 6.31 8.46
CA GLY A 68 28.29 5.96 9.77
C GLY A 68 28.87 4.55 9.77
N ASP A 69 28.70 3.88 10.90
CA ASP A 69 29.08 2.48 11.07
C ASP A 69 28.02 1.51 10.51
N ALA A 70 28.39 0.24 10.41
CA ALA A 70 27.51 -0.85 9.97
C ALA A 70 26.46 -1.25 11.03
N THR A 71 26.07 -0.34 11.92
CA THR A 71 25.04 -0.56 12.94
C THR A 71 23.67 -0.14 12.45
N TRP A 72 22.66 -0.95 12.77
CA TRP A 72 21.26 -0.68 12.46
C TRP A 72 20.72 0.49 13.26
N LYS A 73 20.18 1.48 12.56
CA LYS A 73 19.52 2.67 13.09
C LYS A 73 18.03 2.54 12.87
N GLN A 74 17.23 2.74 13.91
CA GLN A 74 15.77 2.75 13.80
C GLN A 74 15.30 4.02 13.10
N THR A 75 14.33 3.90 12.20
CA THR A 75 13.57 5.05 11.70
C THR A 75 12.50 5.44 12.72
N ASP A 76 11.95 6.65 12.60
CA ASP A 76 10.78 7.02 13.39
C ASP A 76 9.53 6.26 12.90
N SER A 77 8.51 6.21 13.76
CA SER A 77 7.29 5.44 13.50
C SER A 77 6.45 5.99 12.35
N ASP A 78 6.50 7.29 12.11
CA ASP A 78 5.72 7.91 11.02
C ASP A 78 6.40 7.61 9.68
N PHE A 79 7.73 7.68 9.62
CA PHE A 79 8.53 7.26 8.46
C PHE A 79 8.34 5.78 8.16
N GLU A 80 8.39 4.89 9.17
CA GLU A 80 8.13 3.45 8.96
C GLU A 80 6.72 3.22 8.44
N LYS A 81 5.71 3.87 9.02
CA LYS A 81 4.32 3.71 8.59
C LYS A 81 4.11 4.13 7.13
N GLU A 82 4.77 5.20 6.71
CA GLU A 82 4.59 5.76 5.36
C GLU A 82 5.47 5.09 4.30
N THR A 83 6.62 4.54 4.69
CA THR A 83 7.60 3.97 3.74
C THR A 83 7.75 2.46 3.83
N GLY A 84 7.33 1.86 4.96
CA GLY A 84 7.61 0.48 5.31
C GLY A 84 9.04 0.21 5.79
N ILE A 85 9.92 1.21 5.80
CA ILE A 85 11.31 1.05 6.25
C ILE A 85 11.35 1.25 7.76
N SER A 86 11.72 0.20 8.50
CA SER A 86 11.82 0.21 9.97
C SER A 86 13.24 0.54 10.45
N GLN A 87 14.24 0.19 9.66
CA GLN A 87 15.66 0.36 10.01
C GLN A 87 16.49 0.61 8.78
N TYR A 88 17.62 1.29 8.98
CA TYR A 88 18.63 1.46 7.96
C TYR A 88 20.03 1.34 8.56
N LYS A 89 21.02 1.07 7.71
CA LYS A 89 22.42 1.37 8.00
C LYS A 89 23.10 1.79 6.71
N LEU A 90 23.88 2.86 6.80
CA LEU A 90 24.63 3.42 5.69
C LEU A 90 26.09 3.51 6.12
N PHE A 91 26.97 2.84 5.39
CA PHE A 91 28.38 2.70 5.75
C PHE A 91 29.25 2.60 4.50
N ASP A 92 30.53 2.96 4.67
CA ASP A 92 31.57 2.75 3.66
C ASP A 92 31.96 1.26 3.63
N ILE A 93 32.16 0.72 2.45
CA ILE A 93 32.57 -0.67 2.21
C ILE A 93 33.95 -0.79 1.54
N ASP A 94 34.65 0.33 1.31
CA ASP A 94 35.97 0.42 0.68
C ASP A 94 36.07 -0.39 -0.64
N GLY A 95 34.94 -0.51 -1.35
CA GLY A 95 34.85 -1.34 -2.54
C GLY A 95 35.51 -0.70 -3.77
N LEU A 96 36.05 -1.53 -4.66
CA LEU A 96 36.68 -1.07 -5.90
C LEU A 96 35.70 -0.47 -6.91
N ILE A 97 34.43 -0.89 -6.86
CA ILE A 97 33.38 -0.49 -7.80
C ILE A 97 32.37 0.43 -7.11
N TYR A 98 31.98 0.10 -5.88
CA TYR A 98 31.06 0.88 -5.06
C TYR A 98 31.70 1.20 -3.73
N LYS A 99 31.65 2.46 -3.32
CA LYS A 99 32.21 2.94 -2.05
C LYS A 99 31.23 2.79 -0.89
N TYR A 100 29.93 2.96 -1.14
CA TYR A 100 28.94 2.98 -0.07
C TYR A 100 27.92 1.85 -0.21
N GLN A 101 27.44 1.36 0.92
CA GLN A 101 26.35 0.41 1.01
C GLN A 101 25.26 0.94 1.95
N LEU A 102 24.04 0.96 1.44
CA LEU A 102 22.83 1.21 2.21
C LEU A 102 22.04 -0.10 2.32
N ASP A 103 21.89 -0.57 3.55
CA ASP A 103 20.96 -1.65 3.87
C ASP A 103 19.73 -1.09 4.56
N ILE A 104 18.56 -1.59 4.21
CA ILE A 104 17.29 -1.25 4.84
C ILE A 104 16.55 -2.50 5.30
N VAL A 105 15.76 -2.37 6.36
CA VAL A 105 14.79 -3.38 6.79
C VAL A 105 13.39 -2.89 6.45
N VAL A 106 12.73 -3.57 5.52
CA VAL A 106 11.34 -3.31 5.14
C VAL A 106 10.42 -4.22 5.96
N SER A 107 9.58 -3.64 6.82
CA SER A 107 8.58 -4.38 7.61
C SER A 107 7.31 -4.66 6.83
N GLU A 108 6.94 -3.76 5.92
CA GLU A 108 5.78 -3.87 5.04
C GLU A 108 6.07 -3.24 3.67
N VAL A 109 5.69 -3.92 2.59
CA VAL A 109 5.80 -3.36 1.24
C VAL A 109 4.58 -2.48 0.96
N GLN A 110 4.84 -1.28 0.47
CA GLN A 110 3.84 -0.33 -0.02
C GLN A 110 3.45 -0.71 -1.46
N GLY A 111 2.24 -1.22 -1.67
CA GLY A 111 1.72 -1.62 -2.99
C GLY A 111 1.20 -3.05 -3.05
N THR A 112 0.65 -3.45 -4.20
CA THR A 112 0.11 -4.81 -4.38
C THR A 112 1.20 -5.80 -4.77
N PHE A 113 2.20 -5.34 -5.54
CA PHE A 113 3.25 -6.19 -6.08
C PHE A 113 4.63 -5.90 -5.49
N GLY A 114 4.80 -4.78 -4.79
CA GLY A 114 6.05 -4.38 -4.16
C GLY A 114 6.19 -2.87 -4.13
N SER A 115 7.36 -2.39 -3.70
CA SER A 115 7.67 -0.97 -3.62
C SER A 115 8.96 -0.67 -4.36
N THR A 116 9.02 0.46 -5.05
CA THR A 116 10.28 1.00 -5.57
C THR A 116 10.69 2.20 -4.74
N TYR A 117 11.84 2.07 -4.08
CA TYR A 117 12.48 3.13 -3.32
C TYR A 117 13.47 3.86 -4.21
N TYR A 118 13.53 5.18 -4.06
CA TYR A 118 14.56 6.04 -4.62
C TYR A 118 15.22 6.81 -3.48
N PHE A 119 16.48 6.52 -3.21
CA PHE A 119 17.30 7.23 -2.24
C PHE A 119 17.98 8.40 -2.95
N ILE A 120 17.81 9.61 -2.41
CA ILE A 120 18.23 10.86 -3.06
C ILE A 120 19.25 11.53 -2.14
N ASP A 121 20.44 11.80 -2.69
CA ASP A 121 21.46 12.63 -2.05
C ASP A 121 21.52 14.01 -2.76
N ALA A 122 22.59 14.79 -2.54
CA ALA A 122 22.72 16.12 -3.13
C ALA A 122 22.90 16.12 -4.66
N THR A 123 23.44 15.05 -5.24
CA THR A 123 23.87 15.00 -6.65
C THR A 123 23.09 13.96 -7.46
N ASP A 124 22.68 12.86 -6.82
CA ASP A 124 22.33 11.61 -7.45
C ASP A 124 21.12 10.94 -6.80
N ARG A 125 20.66 9.88 -7.47
CA ARG A 125 19.51 9.07 -7.05
C ARG A 125 19.72 7.60 -7.34
N TYR A 126 19.44 6.75 -6.35
CA TYR A 126 19.63 5.30 -6.44
C TYR A 126 18.31 4.59 -6.20
N SER A 127 17.97 3.61 -7.04
CA SER A 127 16.71 2.90 -6.96
C SER A 127 16.86 1.47 -6.42
N LEU A 128 15.90 1.04 -5.62
CA LEU A 128 15.80 -0.32 -5.11
C LEU A 128 14.34 -0.78 -5.16
N THR A 129 14.06 -1.84 -5.91
CA THR A 129 12.72 -2.45 -5.95
C THR A 129 12.67 -3.62 -4.97
N VAL A 130 11.67 -3.61 -4.11
CA VAL A 130 11.44 -4.57 -3.03
C VAL A 130 10.10 -5.24 -3.22
N PHE A 131 10.10 -6.57 -3.35
CA PHE A 131 8.89 -7.37 -3.54
C PHE A 131 8.35 -7.99 -2.22
N LEU A 132 9.22 -8.13 -1.21
CA LEU A 132 8.90 -8.80 0.04
C LEU A 132 9.53 -8.06 1.23
N PRO A 133 8.91 -8.08 2.42
CA PRO A 133 9.53 -7.62 3.66
C PRO A 133 10.85 -8.33 3.94
N GLY A 134 11.78 -7.64 4.60
CA GLY A 134 13.09 -8.16 4.97
C GLY A 134 14.22 -7.16 4.77
N VAL A 135 15.46 -7.67 4.76
CA VAL A 135 16.67 -6.88 4.54
C VAL A 135 16.93 -6.74 3.05
N HIS A 136 17.14 -5.51 2.59
CA HIS A 136 17.49 -5.20 1.20
C HIS A 136 18.67 -4.25 1.14
N THR A 137 19.46 -4.36 0.08
CA THR A 137 20.74 -3.67 -0.06
C THR A 137 20.83 -2.93 -1.38
N VAL A 138 21.37 -1.73 -1.34
CA VAL A 138 21.84 -0.99 -2.52
C VAL A 138 23.27 -0.51 -2.29
N SER A 139 24.14 -0.80 -3.25
CA SER A 139 25.52 -0.29 -3.28
C SER A 139 25.63 0.82 -4.31
N TYR A 140 26.33 1.90 -3.96
CA TYR A 140 26.39 3.10 -4.80
C TYR A 140 27.68 3.90 -4.60
N ASN A 141 27.87 4.90 -5.46
CA ASN A 141 28.93 5.91 -5.35
C ASN A 141 28.28 7.27 -5.35
N SER A 142 28.76 8.15 -4.47
CA SER A 142 28.38 9.55 -4.41
C SER A 142 29.57 10.39 -3.97
N ASP A 143 29.61 11.64 -4.40
CA ASP A 143 30.54 12.64 -3.86
C ASP A 143 30.05 13.19 -2.50
N ASP A 144 28.74 13.12 -2.25
CA ASP A 144 28.10 13.45 -0.98
C ASP A 144 27.08 12.35 -0.62
N PRO A 145 27.50 11.29 0.10
CA PRO A 145 26.68 10.09 0.32
C PRO A 145 25.54 10.28 1.33
N TYR A 146 25.33 11.49 1.86
CA TYR A 146 24.26 11.78 2.79
C TYR A 146 22.89 11.66 2.10
N ILE A 147 22.05 10.73 2.56
CA ILE A 147 20.70 10.57 1.99
C ILE A 147 19.79 11.64 2.59
N LEU A 148 19.40 12.59 1.75
CA LEU A 148 18.49 13.68 2.10
C LEU A 148 17.06 13.15 2.25
N SER A 149 16.59 12.39 1.27
CA SER A 149 15.20 11.92 1.22
C SER A 149 15.06 10.56 0.55
N VAL A 150 13.95 9.89 0.85
CA VAL A 150 13.52 8.66 0.20
C VAL A 150 12.19 8.89 -0.48
N LYS A 151 12.13 8.62 -1.78
CA LYS A 151 10.88 8.55 -2.52
C LYS A 151 10.43 7.10 -2.64
N VAL A 152 9.19 6.82 -2.24
CA VAL A 152 8.54 5.51 -2.37
C VAL A 152 7.53 5.59 -3.50
N VAL A 153 7.51 4.57 -4.36
CA VAL A 153 6.50 4.38 -5.41
C VAL A 153 5.90 2.99 -5.25
N GLU A 154 4.59 2.93 -5.04
CA GLU A 154 3.84 1.68 -4.94
C GLU A 154 3.79 0.96 -6.31
N GLY A 155 3.99 -0.36 -6.27
CA GLY A 155 3.96 -1.26 -7.43
C GLY A 155 2.76 -2.17 -7.50
#